data_AF-A0A4Q4M1V1-F1
#
_entry.id   AF-A0A4Q4M1V1-F1
#
_cell.length_a   1.000
_cell.length_b   1.000
_cell.length_c   1.000
_cell.angle_alpha   90.00
_cell.angle_beta   90.00
_cell.angle_gamma   90.00
#
_symmetry.space_group_name_H-M   'P 1'
#
loop_
_entity.id
_entity.type
_entity.pdbx_description
1 polymer ?
#
loop_
_entity_poly.entity_id
_entity_poly.type
_entity_poly.pdbx_seq_one_letter_code
_entity_poly.pdbx_strand_id
1 'polypeptide(L)'
;MDIPGYDAVAYYATPPNSYIGTTIFLSYIVAALYATITITYSLYSQYTFTFRTSSTADNEKLDAAKAARARHIKIYAFVASISFATLSYHMLMFLVTHYLEWSGDKSRSLSNVSVEKLKRWMLESTLFQDFAQDLVKDAPNAVWTQAAILATWFWNIYMGQKARARRYDTARMRTYILLGQILPISFAVSLFLIQLHLSSPDIAPTSAASDATKTDPAPKRRKPIATLQIPNILLNAALLALPALRSNSIFSLLILVTRAVLLLPYSSTMSLRDADVVKCITVSGGFAVANAAMMRKDLTFGGVFGSLRNGGYAVKALGWDAVLGLVVYLILGWGGGV
;
A
#
# COMPACT_ATOMS: atom_id res chain seq x y z
N MET A 1 -18.52 -29.36 -25.32
CA MET A 1 -17.28 -29.96 -24.81
C MET A 1 -17.25 -29.69 -23.33
N ASP A 2 -17.41 -30.71 -22.50
CA ASP A 2 -17.37 -30.57 -21.05
C ASP A 2 -15.92 -30.41 -20.61
N ILE A 3 -15.59 -29.23 -20.07
CA ILE A 3 -14.28 -28.92 -19.52
C ILE A 3 -14.29 -29.41 -18.07
N PRO A 4 -13.40 -30.34 -17.67
CA PRO A 4 -13.27 -30.77 -16.28
C PRO A 4 -13.12 -29.55 -15.35
N GLY A 5 -13.68 -29.59 -14.14
CA GLY A 5 -13.73 -28.41 -13.26
C GLY A 5 -12.37 -27.75 -12.93
N TYR A 6 -11.27 -28.52 -12.95
CA TYR A 6 -9.91 -27.99 -12.81
C TYR A 6 -9.41 -27.27 -14.08
N ASP A 7 -9.75 -27.79 -15.26
CA ASP A 7 -9.44 -27.16 -16.55
C ASP A 7 -10.28 -25.91 -16.77
N ALA A 8 -11.49 -25.83 -16.20
CA ALA A 8 -12.37 -24.67 -16.34
C ALA A 8 -11.77 -23.42 -15.68
N VAL A 9 -11.22 -23.54 -14.47
CA VAL A 9 -10.57 -22.40 -13.78
C VAL A 9 -9.35 -21.93 -14.56
N ALA A 10 -8.51 -22.85 -15.04
CA ALA A 10 -7.37 -22.52 -15.87
C ALA A 10 -7.82 -21.82 -17.17
N TYR A 11 -8.83 -22.38 -17.86
CA TYR A 11 -9.40 -21.86 -19.09
C TYR A 11 -9.93 -20.42 -18.96
N TYR A 12 -10.55 -20.06 -17.83
CA TYR A 12 -11.05 -18.70 -17.57
C TYR A 12 -10.02 -17.75 -16.93
N ALA A 13 -8.87 -18.28 -16.50
CA ALA A 13 -7.80 -17.50 -15.89
C ALA A 13 -6.67 -17.17 -16.87
N THR A 14 -6.46 -18.00 -17.90
CA THR A 14 -5.36 -17.83 -18.86
C THR A 14 -5.84 -17.23 -20.18
N PRO A 15 -4.96 -16.49 -20.90
CA PRO A 15 -5.22 -16.10 -22.27
C PRO A 15 -5.53 -17.31 -23.17
N PRO A 16 -6.43 -17.17 -24.17
CA PRO A 16 -7.06 -15.92 -24.63
C PRO A 16 -8.37 -15.54 -23.89
N ASN A 17 -8.75 -16.28 -22.84
CA ASN A 17 -10.03 -16.14 -22.15
C ASN A 17 -9.84 -15.72 -20.68
N SER A 18 -8.94 -14.77 -20.39
CA SER A 18 -8.64 -14.34 -19.00
C SER A 18 -9.74 -13.45 -18.40
N TYR A 19 -10.95 -13.99 -18.26
CA TYR A 19 -12.09 -13.32 -17.63
C TYR A 19 -11.85 -13.08 -16.14
N ILE A 20 -11.21 -14.03 -15.46
CA ILE A 20 -10.88 -13.91 -14.03
C ILE A 20 -9.87 -12.77 -13.84
N GLY A 21 -8.78 -12.75 -14.63
CA GLY A 21 -7.80 -11.67 -14.61
C GLY A 21 -8.44 -10.32 -14.91
N THR A 22 -9.18 -10.21 -16.01
CA THR A 22 -9.88 -8.97 -16.38
C THR A 22 -10.82 -8.46 -15.28
N THR A 23 -11.59 -9.37 -14.66
CA THR A 23 -12.52 -9.01 -13.59
C THR A 23 -11.76 -8.49 -12.36
N ILE A 24 -10.67 -9.15 -11.98
CA ILE A 24 -9.80 -8.70 -10.89
C ILE A 24 -9.26 -7.29 -11.22
N PHE A 25 -8.75 -7.07 -12.42
CA PHE A 25 -8.23 -5.76 -12.85
C PHE A 25 -9.25 -4.64 -12.70
N LEU A 26 -10.46 -4.83 -13.25
CA LEU A 26 -11.51 -3.83 -13.17
C LEU A 26 -12.00 -3.64 -11.73
N SER A 27 -12.11 -4.72 -10.96
CA SER A 27 -12.49 -4.63 -9.54
C SER A 27 -11.47 -3.84 -8.71
N TYR A 28 -10.17 -3.95 -9.02
CA TYR A 28 -9.11 -3.20 -8.35
C TYR A 28 -9.27 -1.71 -8.62
N ILE A 29 -9.57 -1.31 -9.86
CA ILE A 29 -9.80 0.10 -10.22
C ILE A 29 -11.02 0.64 -9.48
N VAL A 30 -12.16 -0.07 -9.51
CA VAL A 30 -13.38 0.35 -8.83
C VAL A 30 -13.17 0.44 -7.32
N ALA A 31 -12.53 -0.56 -6.71
CA ALA A 31 -12.23 -0.56 -5.28
C ALA A 31 -11.27 0.56 -4.88
N ALA A 32 -10.24 0.85 -5.69
CA ALA A 32 -9.32 1.97 -5.46
C ALA A 32 -10.06 3.32 -5.47
N LEU A 33 -10.91 3.55 -6.47
CA LEU A 33 -11.71 4.77 -6.59
C LEU A 33 -12.67 4.90 -5.42
N TYR A 34 -13.42 3.85 -5.10
CA TYR A 34 -14.35 3.83 -3.98
C TYR A 34 -13.65 4.16 -2.64
N ALA A 35 -12.54 3.47 -2.34
CA ALA A 35 -11.81 3.67 -1.10
C ALA A 35 -11.22 5.09 -1.02
N THR A 36 -10.63 5.58 -2.12
CA THR A 36 -10.04 6.93 -2.20
C THR A 36 -11.08 8.01 -2.00
N ILE A 37 -12.23 7.92 -2.68
CA ILE A 37 -13.33 8.88 -2.57
C ILE A 37 -13.89 8.86 -1.14
N THR A 38 -14.17 7.68 -0.60
CA THR A 38 -14.74 7.51 0.74
C THR A 38 -13.84 8.11 1.82
N ILE A 39 -12.53 7.80 1.77
CA ILE A 39 -11.56 8.33 2.73
C ILE A 39 -11.45 9.85 2.57
N THR A 40 -11.23 10.35 1.36
CA THR A 40 -11.02 11.79 1.12
C THR A 40 -12.24 12.61 1.52
N TYR A 41 -13.45 12.14 1.17
CA TYR A 41 -14.71 12.79 1.57
C TYR A 41 -14.87 12.81 3.09
N SER A 42 -14.60 11.68 3.77
CA SER A 42 -14.65 11.59 5.24
C SER A 42 -13.65 12.54 5.92
N LEU A 43 -12.41 12.60 5.41
CA LEU A 43 -11.38 13.50 5.93
C LEU A 43 -11.74 14.97 5.69
N TYR A 44 -12.27 15.31 4.51
CA TYR A 44 -12.70 16.66 4.19
C TYR A 44 -13.88 17.11 5.07
N SER A 45 -14.87 16.24 5.28
CA SER A 45 -16.00 16.51 6.17
C SER A 45 -15.52 16.75 7.61
N GLN A 46 -14.65 15.88 8.14
CA GLN A 46 -14.04 16.06 9.47
C GLN A 46 -13.22 17.36 9.56
N TYR A 47 -12.41 17.67 8.54
CA TYR A 47 -11.61 18.89 8.50
C TYR A 47 -12.49 20.15 8.53
N THR A 48 -13.50 20.21 7.67
CA THR A 48 -14.40 21.36 7.62
C THR A 48 -15.19 21.52 8.92
N PHE A 49 -15.66 20.42 9.51
CA PHE A 49 -16.33 20.45 10.81
C PHE A 49 -15.43 20.99 11.92
N THR A 50 -14.23 20.44 12.09
CA THR A 50 -13.31 20.78 13.20
C THR A 50 -12.69 22.18 13.08
N PHE A 51 -12.39 22.64 11.86
CA PHE A 51 -11.68 23.90 11.64
C PHE A 51 -12.59 25.08 11.28
N ARG A 52 -13.85 24.87 10.88
CA ARG A 52 -14.81 25.96 10.62
C ARG A 52 -15.74 26.25 11.78
N THR A 53 -15.88 25.35 12.76
CA THR A 53 -16.60 25.69 14.00
C THR A 53 -15.78 26.72 14.77
N SER A 54 -16.30 27.95 14.83
CA SER A 54 -15.69 29.05 15.57
C SER A 54 -15.77 28.75 17.07
N SER A 55 -14.63 28.65 17.75
CA SER A 55 -14.59 28.62 19.21
C SER A 55 -15.00 30.00 19.71
N THR A 56 -16.09 30.07 20.47
CA THR A 56 -16.59 31.30 21.11
C THR A 56 -15.77 31.70 22.36
N ALA A 57 -14.72 30.96 22.71
CA ALA A 57 -13.86 31.22 23.84
C ALA A 57 -12.41 31.42 23.38
N ASP A 58 -11.83 32.58 23.70
CA ASP A 58 -10.41 32.91 23.53
C ASP A 58 -9.54 31.87 24.24
N ASN A 59 -9.11 30.85 23.51
CA ASN A 59 -8.20 29.84 24.03
C ASN A 59 -7.03 29.71 23.07
N GLU A 60 -6.08 30.65 23.19
CA GLU A 60 -4.88 30.79 22.36
C GLU A 60 -4.13 29.46 22.19
N LYS A 61 -4.11 28.61 23.23
CA LYS A 61 -3.50 27.27 23.19
C LYS A 61 -4.21 26.31 22.24
N LEU A 62 -5.54 26.33 22.21
CA LEU A 62 -6.35 25.51 21.31
C LEU A 62 -6.16 25.97 19.86
N ASP A 63 -6.11 27.27 19.62
CA ASP A 63 -5.93 27.82 18.27
C ASP A 63 -4.52 27.56 17.74
N ALA A 64 -3.49 27.67 18.58
CA ALA A 64 -2.13 27.26 18.23
C ALA A 64 -2.05 25.76 17.89
N ALA A 65 -2.73 24.91 18.68
CA ALA A 65 -2.81 23.47 18.40
C ALA A 65 -3.54 23.19 17.08
N LYS A 66 -4.68 23.84 16.82
CA LYS A 66 -5.41 23.75 15.54
C LYS A 66 -4.54 24.18 14.37
N ALA A 67 -3.85 25.32 14.46
CA ALA A 67 -2.98 25.84 13.40
C ALA A 67 -1.83 24.88 13.08
N ALA A 68 -1.17 24.33 14.10
CA ALA A 68 -0.12 23.33 13.93
C ALA A 68 -0.65 22.07 13.24
N ARG A 69 -1.80 21.54 13.66
CA ARG A 69 -2.42 20.35 13.07
C ARG A 69 -2.86 20.61 11.62
N ALA A 70 -3.44 21.76 11.32
CA ALA A 70 -3.81 22.14 9.95
C ALA A 70 -2.58 22.19 9.03
N ARG A 71 -1.43 22.67 9.53
CA ARG A 71 -0.17 22.63 8.78
C ARG A 71 0.27 21.19 8.47
N HIS A 72 0.27 20.29 9.46
CA HIS A 72 0.61 18.88 9.22
C HIS A 72 -0.35 18.20 8.24
N ILE A 73 -1.65 18.46 8.37
CA ILE A 73 -2.67 17.95 7.44
C ILE A 73 -2.37 18.40 6.01
N LYS A 74 -2.04 19.67 5.79
CA LYS A 74 -1.66 20.19 4.46
C LYS A 74 -0.41 19.51 3.90
N ILE A 75 0.61 19.30 4.74
CA ILE A 75 1.84 18.60 4.34
C ILE A 75 1.52 17.17 3.90
N TYR A 76 0.77 16.40 4.71
CA TYR A 76 0.41 15.03 4.36
C TYR A 76 -0.53 14.96 3.15
N ALA A 77 -1.46 15.91 2.99
CA ALA A 77 -2.30 16.00 1.81
C ALA A 77 -1.46 16.23 0.54
N PHE A 78 -0.46 17.12 0.61
CA PHE A 78 0.46 17.36 -0.49
C PHE A 78 1.29 16.12 -0.85
N VAL A 79 1.86 15.44 0.15
CA VAL A 79 2.61 14.20 -0.08
C VAL A 79 1.70 13.09 -0.62
N ALA A 80 0.47 12.97 -0.13
CA ALA A 80 -0.52 12.04 -0.66
C ALA A 80 -0.82 12.33 -2.14
N SER A 81 -1.00 13.61 -2.53
CA SER A 81 -1.21 13.99 -3.92
C SER A 81 -0.03 13.63 -4.81
N ILE A 82 1.22 13.86 -4.36
CA ILE A 82 2.42 13.46 -5.09
C ILE A 82 2.48 11.95 -5.24
N SER A 83 2.22 11.19 -4.17
CA SER A 83 2.22 9.72 -4.19
C SER A 83 1.20 9.17 -5.17
N PHE A 84 -0.03 9.67 -5.11
CA PHE A 84 -1.09 9.30 -6.04
C PHE A 84 -0.70 9.64 -7.49
N ALA A 85 -0.26 10.86 -7.77
CA ALA A 85 0.13 11.29 -9.11
C ALA A 85 1.29 10.47 -9.68
N THR A 86 2.31 10.20 -8.87
CA THR A 86 3.49 9.41 -9.27
C THR A 86 3.11 7.99 -9.63
N LEU A 87 2.28 7.34 -8.81
CA LEU A 87 1.75 6.02 -9.13
C LEU A 87 0.90 6.05 -10.38
N SER A 88 -0.09 6.95 -10.47
CA SER A 88 -1.01 7.02 -11.60
C SER A 88 -0.24 7.18 -12.90
N TYR A 89 0.79 8.03 -12.92
CA TYR A 89 1.68 8.18 -14.06
C TYR A 89 2.40 6.87 -14.43
N HIS A 90 3.09 6.24 -13.47
CA HIS A 90 3.84 5.01 -13.77
C HIS A 90 2.94 3.83 -14.14
N MET A 91 1.82 3.64 -13.45
CA MET A 91 0.85 2.59 -13.81
C MET A 91 0.22 2.84 -15.17
N LEU A 92 -0.15 4.08 -15.49
CA LEU A 92 -0.68 4.41 -16.82
C LEU A 92 0.36 4.12 -17.92
N MET A 93 1.61 4.55 -17.72
CA MET A 93 2.67 4.32 -18.68
C MET A 93 3.01 2.84 -18.83
N PHE A 94 2.92 2.05 -17.75
CA PHE A 94 3.02 0.59 -17.83
C PHE A 94 1.90 0.01 -18.72
N LEU A 95 0.63 0.38 -18.47
CA LEU A 95 -0.52 -0.11 -19.24
C LEU A 95 -0.41 0.28 -20.72
N VAL A 96 -0.03 1.52 -21.00
CA VAL A 96 0.20 2.01 -22.37
C VAL A 96 1.29 1.21 -23.07
N THR A 97 2.44 1.02 -22.40
CA THR A 97 3.57 0.28 -22.98
C THR A 97 3.18 -1.16 -23.28
N HIS A 98 2.55 -1.82 -22.31
CA HIS A 98 2.09 -3.21 -22.44
C HIS A 98 1.02 -3.37 -23.53
N TYR A 99 0.09 -2.42 -23.65
CA TYR A 99 -0.89 -2.42 -24.74
C TYR A 99 -0.23 -2.28 -26.12
N LEU A 100 0.71 -1.35 -26.26
CA LEU A 100 1.42 -1.13 -27.53
C LEU A 100 2.23 -2.37 -27.93
N GLU A 101 2.89 -3.02 -26.98
CA GLU A 101 3.61 -4.29 -27.19
C GLU A 101 2.67 -5.42 -27.64
N TRP A 102 1.54 -5.60 -26.94
CA TRP A 102 0.52 -6.59 -27.30
C TRP A 102 -0.08 -6.34 -28.68
N SER A 103 -0.38 -5.08 -29.02
CA SER A 103 -1.02 -4.73 -30.28
C SER A 103 -0.14 -4.95 -31.51
N GLY A 104 1.18 -5.10 -31.32
CA GLY A 104 2.15 -5.24 -32.41
C GLY A 104 2.25 -4.03 -33.34
N ASP A 105 1.69 -2.88 -32.97
CA ASP A 105 1.69 -1.67 -33.80
C ASP A 105 3.10 -1.06 -33.85
N LYS A 106 3.77 -1.22 -35.00
CA LYS A 106 5.13 -0.71 -35.24
C LYS A 106 5.23 0.82 -35.12
N SER A 107 4.11 1.54 -35.32
CA SER A 107 4.08 3.00 -35.19
C SER A 107 4.09 3.47 -33.73
N ARG A 108 3.84 2.57 -32.76
CA ARG A 108 3.67 2.86 -31.33
C ARG A 108 2.68 4.02 -31.08
N SER A 109 1.68 4.16 -31.94
CA SER A 109 0.66 5.22 -31.85
C SER A 109 -0.58 4.73 -31.10
N LEU A 110 -1.13 5.59 -30.23
CA LEU A 110 -2.43 5.38 -29.59
C LEU A 110 -3.61 5.79 -30.47
N SER A 111 -3.37 6.28 -31.69
CA SER A 111 -4.43 6.75 -32.61
C SER A 111 -5.42 5.66 -33.02
N ASN A 112 -5.01 4.39 -32.95
CA ASN A 112 -5.79 3.24 -33.40
C ASN A 112 -6.41 2.43 -32.24
N VAL A 113 -6.48 3.02 -31.04
CA VAL A 113 -7.10 2.40 -29.86
C VAL A 113 -8.62 2.38 -30.05
N SER A 114 -9.23 1.20 -29.93
CA SER A 114 -10.68 1.03 -29.89
C SER A 114 -11.11 0.27 -28.64
N VAL A 115 -12.36 0.44 -28.22
CA VAL A 115 -12.93 -0.29 -27.07
C VAL A 115 -12.82 -1.80 -27.27
N GLU A 116 -13.04 -2.27 -28.50
CA GLU A 116 -12.89 -3.68 -28.85
C GLU A 116 -11.44 -4.18 -28.67
N LYS A 117 -10.45 -3.42 -29.14
CA LYS A 117 -9.04 -3.77 -28.94
C LYS A 117 -8.66 -3.74 -27.46
N LEU A 118 -9.17 -2.80 -26.68
CA LEU A 118 -8.93 -2.76 -25.23
C LEU A 118 -9.55 -3.98 -24.54
N LYS A 119 -10.77 -4.38 -24.91
CA LYS A 119 -11.41 -5.59 -24.40
C LYS A 119 -10.58 -6.83 -24.73
N ARG A 120 -10.15 -6.98 -25.98
CA ARG A 120 -9.31 -8.09 -26.41
C ARG A 120 -7.98 -8.11 -25.68
N TRP A 121 -7.32 -6.96 -25.55
CA TRP A 121 -6.09 -6.83 -24.77
C TRP A 121 -6.26 -7.31 -23.32
N MET A 122 -7.33 -6.92 -22.63
CA MET A 122 -7.54 -7.37 -21.25
C MET A 122 -7.76 -8.89 -21.15
N LEU A 123 -8.43 -9.51 -22.13
CA LEU A 123 -8.72 -10.95 -22.13
C LEU A 123 -7.56 -11.82 -22.62
N GLU A 124 -6.80 -11.31 -23.60
CA GLU A 124 -5.78 -12.06 -24.34
C GLU A 124 -4.36 -11.81 -23.83
N SER A 125 -4.13 -10.82 -22.95
CA SER A 125 -2.79 -10.50 -22.46
C SER A 125 -2.48 -11.10 -21.09
N THR A 126 -1.19 -11.22 -20.78
CA THR A 126 -0.64 -11.70 -19.51
C THR A 126 -0.36 -10.56 -18.52
N LEU A 127 -1.14 -9.48 -18.57
CA LEU A 127 -0.91 -8.20 -17.87
C LEU A 127 -0.38 -8.34 -16.43
N PHE A 128 -1.05 -9.13 -15.59
CA PHE A 128 -0.66 -9.29 -14.18
C PHE A 128 0.64 -10.06 -14.00
N GLN A 129 0.81 -11.11 -14.80
CA GLN A 129 2.01 -11.94 -14.76
C GLN A 129 3.21 -11.11 -15.21
N ASP A 130 3.07 -10.37 -16.32
CA ASP A 130 4.15 -9.53 -16.86
C ASP A 130 4.50 -8.39 -15.92
N PHE A 131 3.50 -7.73 -15.33
CA PHE A 131 3.73 -6.71 -14.30
C PHE A 131 4.54 -7.30 -13.14
N ALA A 132 4.09 -8.43 -12.58
CA ALA A 132 4.73 -9.04 -11.43
C ALA A 132 6.15 -9.56 -11.75
N GLN A 133 6.35 -10.14 -12.94
CA GLN A 133 7.67 -10.61 -13.37
C GLN A 133 8.63 -9.44 -13.63
N ASP A 134 8.14 -8.30 -14.11
CA ASP A 134 8.97 -7.10 -14.32
C ASP A 134 9.50 -6.53 -12.99
N LEU A 135 8.71 -6.62 -11.91
CA LEU A 135 9.09 -6.19 -10.56
C LEU A 135 10.30 -6.91 -9.98
N VAL A 136 10.55 -8.15 -10.41
CA VAL A 136 11.68 -8.96 -9.92
C VAL A 136 12.59 -9.38 -11.07
N LYS A 137 12.58 -8.59 -12.16
CA LYS A 137 13.22 -8.97 -13.41
C LYS A 137 14.74 -9.14 -13.31
N ASP A 138 15.35 -8.24 -12.56
CA ASP A 138 16.78 -8.16 -12.28
C ASP A 138 17.01 -7.81 -10.80
N ALA A 139 18.27 -7.84 -10.37
CA ALA A 139 18.62 -7.57 -8.97
C ALA A 139 18.20 -6.15 -8.51
N PRO A 140 18.42 -5.07 -9.29
CA PRO A 140 17.92 -3.74 -8.93
C PRO A 140 16.41 -3.67 -8.73
N ASN A 141 15.61 -4.28 -9.62
CA ASN A 141 14.15 -4.27 -9.50
C ASN A 141 13.71 -5.08 -8.28
N ALA A 142 14.31 -6.25 -8.07
CA ALA A 142 14.04 -7.09 -6.91
C ALA A 142 14.29 -6.33 -5.60
N VAL A 143 15.40 -5.59 -5.49
CA VAL A 143 15.70 -4.79 -4.29
C VAL A 143 14.64 -3.74 -4.03
N TRP A 144 14.19 -2.98 -5.04
CA TRP A 144 13.13 -1.99 -4.85
C TRP A 144 11.79 -2.61 -4.50
N THR A 145 11.44 -3.72 -5.14
CA THR A 145 10.22 -4.46 -4.82
C THR A 145 10.22 -4.97 -3.39
N GLN A 146 11.34 -5.54 -2.93
CA GLN A 146 11.50 -5.97 -1.54
C GLN A 146 11.42 -4.79 -0.58
N ALA A 147 12.13 -3.68 -0.86
CA ALA A 147 12.10 -2.49 -0.03
C ALA A 147 10.68 -1.91 0.11
N ALA A 148 9.94 -1.82 -0.99
CA ALA A 148 8.57 -1.32 -1.00
C ALA A 148 7.60 -2.24 -0.24
N ILE A 149 7.69 -3.56 -0.40
CA ILE A 149 6.85 -4.51 0.33
C ILE A 149 7.20 -4.55 1.82
N LEU A 150 8.48 -4.51 2.17
CA LEU A 150 8.91 -4.40 3.57
C LEU A 150 8.47 -3.09 4.21
N ALA A 151 8.60 -1.96 3.50
CA ALA A 151 8.07 -0.68 3.97
C ALA A 151 6.55 -0.78 4.20
N THR A 152 5.83 -1.44 3.29
CA THR A 152 4.39 -1.68 3.42
C THR A 152 4.06 -2.49 4.67
N TRP A 153 4.83 -3.53 4.97
CA TRP A 153 4.69 -4.34 6.17
C TRP A 153 4.82 -3.50 7.45
N PHE A 154 5.87 -2.68 7.57
CA PHE A 154 6.09 -1.85 8.74
C PHE A 154 5.06 -0.72 8.86
N TRP A 155 4.61 -0.13 7.74
CA TRP A 155 3.52 0.83 7.76
C TRP A 155 2.20 0.18 8.21
N ASN A 156 1.89 -1.04 7.79
CA ASN A 156 0.71 -1.76 8.26
C ASN A 156 0.76 -2.06 9.77
N ILE A 157 1.94 -2.41 10.29
CA ILE A 157 2.18 -2.53 11.73
C ILE A 157 1.89 -1.21 12.44
N TYR A 158 2.48 -0.11 11.96
CA TYR A 158 2.28 1.22 12.54
C TYR A 158 0.80 1.65 12.53
N MET A 159 0.11 1.50 11.39
CA MET A 159 -1.31 1.84 11.28
C MET A 159 -2.15 0.95 12.20
N GLY A 160 -1.84 -0.34 12.30
CA GLY A 160 -2.48 -1.27 13.23
C GLY A 160 -2.30 -0.86 14.70
N GLN A 161 -1.08 -0.47 15.11
CA GLN A 161 -0.80 0.01 16.46
C GLN A 161 -1.60 1.29 16.79
N LYS A 162 -1.55 2.28 15.89
CA LYS A 162 -2.24 3.56 16.09
C LYS A 162 -3.76 3.41 16.07
N ALA A 163 -4.31 2.58 15.19
CA ALA A 163 -5.74 2.28 15.16
C ALA A 163 -6.22 1.63 16.47
N ARG A 164 -5.45 0.70 17.04
CA ARG A 164 -5.74 0.09 18.35
C ARG A 164 -5.63 1.10 19.49
N ALA A 165 -4.62 1.97 19.45
CA ALA A 165 -4.41 3.02 20.45
C ALA A 165 -5.57 4.03 20.45
N ARG A 166 -6.03 4.45 19.26
CA ARG A 166 -7.14 5.39 19.07
C ARG A 166 -8.53 4.74 19.04
N ARG A 167 -8.61 3.41 19.22
CA ARG A 167 -9.85 2.61 19.20
C ARG A 167 -10.71 2.87 17.96
N TYR A 168 -10.10 2.97 16.79
CA TYR A 168 -10.85 3.15 15.55
C TYR A 168 -11.74 1.94 15.25
N ASP A 169 -12.95 2.21 14.78
CA ASP A 169 -13.87 1.18 14.31
C ASP A 169 -13.26 0.38 13.16
N THR A 170 -13.55 -0.92 13.15
CA THR A 170 -13.27 -1.84 12.06
C THR A 170 -13.80 -1.30 10.73
N ALA A 171 -14.99 -0.70 10.68
CA ALA A 171 -15.56 -0.15 9.46
C ALA A 171 -14.66 0.94 8.85
N ARG A 172 -14.15 1.85 9.69
CA ARG A 172 -13.21 2.90 9.25
C ARG A 172 -11.89 2.30 8.79
N MET A 173 -11.33 1.35 9.54
CA MET A 173 -10.06 0.73 9.18
C MET A 173 -10.13 -0.10 7.91
N ARG A 174 -11.27 -0.75 7.61
CA ARG A 174 -11.45 -1.53 6.37
C ARG A 174 -11.10 -0.74 5.12
N THR A 175 -11.50 0.54 5.06
CA THR A 175 -11.23 1.38 3.89
C THR A 175 -9.74 1.69 3.74
N TYR A 176 -9.02 1.97 4.84
CA TYR A 176 -7.57 2.17 4.81
C TYR A 176 -6.80 0.88 4.51
N ILE A 177 -7.26 -0.26 5.04
CA ILE A 177 -6.69 -1.58 4.77
C ILE A 177 -6.84 -1.91 3.29
N LEU A 178 -8.05 -1.76 2.74
CA LEU A 178 -8.34 -1.98 1.33
C LEU A 178 -7.47 -1.08 0.45
N LEU A 179 -7.37 0.20 0.79
CA LEU A 179 -6.54 1.16 0.07
C LEU A 179 -5.07 0.74 0.09
N GLY A 180 -4.52 0.36 1.25
CA GLY A 180 -3.12 -0.07 1.39
C GLY A 180 -2.78 -1.41 0.74
N GLN A 181 -3.78 -2.21 0.35
CA GLN A 181 -3.54 -3.42 -0.46
C GLN A 181 -3.52 -3.15 -1.96
N ILE A 182 -4.22 -2.10 -2.41
CA ILE A 182 -4.45 -1.82 -3.83
C ILE A 182 -3.54 -0.69 -4.34
N LEU A 183 -3.37 0.36 -3.53
CA LEU A 183 -2.60 1.55 -3.87
C LEU A 183 -1.28 1.62 -3.05
N PRO A 184 -0.33 2.47 -3.46
CA PRO A 184 0.87 2.83 -2.75
C PRO A 184 0.65 2.97 -1.26
N ILE A 185 1.53 2.36 -0.47
CA ILE A 185 1.40 2.47 0.97
C ILE A 185 1.66 3.90 1.43
N SER A 186 2.55 4.64 0.76
CA SER A 186 2.81 6.05 1.07
C SER A 186 1.56 6.93 0.92
N PHE A 187 0.70 6.63 -0.05
CA PHE A 187 -0.58 7.31 -0.20
C PHE A 187 -1.53 6.95 0.94
N ALA A 188 -1.76 5.66 1.17
CA ALA A 188 -2.68 5.18 2.18
C ALA A 188 -2.30 5.67 3.59
N VAL A 189 -1.01 5.61 3.93
CA VAL A 189 -0.53 6.04 5.25
C VAL A 189 -0.56 7.56 5.41
N SER A 190 -0.33 8.34 4.34
CA SER A 190 -0.48 9.79 4.40
C SER A 190 -1.92 10.19 4.74
N LEU A 191 -2.92 9.55 4.10
CA LEU A 191 -4.33 9.77 4.43
C LEU A 191 -4.66 9.32 5.86
N PHE A 192 -4.07 8.20 6.31
CA PHE A 192 -4.24 7.73 7.68
C PHE A 192 -3.63 8.68 8.72
N LEU A 193 -2.48 9.30 8.42
CA LEU A 193 -1.87 10.31 9.28
C LEU A 193 -2.74 11.58 9.38
N ILE A 194 -3.39 11.98 8.29
CA ILE A 194 -4.41 13.06 8.33
C ILE A 194 -5.56 12.67 9.27
N GLN A 195 -6.06 11.44 9.21
CA GLN A 195 -7.10 10.94 10.12
C GLN A 195 -6.66 11.01 11.59
N LEU A 196 -5.40 10.65 11.88
CA LEU A 196 -4.85 10.72 13.23
C LEU A 196 -4.79 12.16 13.74
N HIS A 197 -4.39 13.11 12.91
CA HIS A 197 -4.39 14.53 13.27
C HIS A 197 -5.80 15.08 13.51
N LEU A 198 -6.76 14.71 12.66
CA LEU A 198 -8.17 15.11 12.82
C LEU A 198 -8.83 14.49 14.06
N SER A 199 -8.33 13.34 14.51
CA SER A 199 -8.82 12.66 15.73
C SER A 199 -7.98 12.96 16.97
N SER A 200 -7.15 14.02 16.97
CA SER A 200 -6.33 14.36 18.13
C SER A 200 -7.20 14.84 19.29
N PRO A 201 -7.00 14.34 20.53
CA PRO A 201 -7.78 14.77 21.70
C PRO A 201 -7.71 16.28 21.91
N ASP A 202 -6.55 16.88 21.61
CA ASP A 202 -6.27 18.31 21.81
C ASP A 202 -7.17 19.24 20.97
N ILE A 203 -7.78 18.73 19.91
CA ILE A 203 -8.67 19.50 19.01
C ILE A 203 -10.07 18.90 18.91
N ALA A 204 -10.37 17.86 19.70
CA ALA A 204 -11.68 17.24 19.70
C ALA A 204 -12.71 18.20 20.33
N PRO A 205 -13.91 18.37 19.72
CA PRO A 205 -14.94 19.22 20.30
C PRO A 205 -15.39 18.69 21.67
N THR A 206 -15.72 19.61 22.60
CA THR A 206 -16.04 19.33 24.01
C THR A 206 -17.14 18.27 24.19
N SER A 207 -18.07 18.14 23.24
CA SER A 207 -19.12 17.11 23.25
C SER A 207 -18.56 15.68 23.05
N ALA A 208 -17.50 15.52 22.25
CA ALA A 208 -16.82 14.23 22.09
C ALA A 208 -15.92 13.89 23.29
N ALA A 209 -15.42 14.90 24.01
CA ALA A 209 -14.72 14.71 25.28
C ALA A 209 -15.67 14.22 26.39
N SER A 210 -16.93 14.68 26.40
CA SER A 210 -17.95 14.23 27.36
C SER A 210 -18.39 12.78 27.15
N ASP A 211 -18.46 12.29 25.90
CA ASP A 211 -18.75 10.88 25.62
C ASP A 211 -17.54 9.95 25.86
N ALA A 212 -16.31 10.46 25.83
CA ALA A 212 -15.13 9.71 26.26
C ALA A 212 -15.13 9.39 27.77
N THR A 213 -15.89 10.14 28.57
CA THR A 213 -16.11 9.92 30.02
C THR A 213 -17.24 8.93 30.31
N LYS A 214 -18.08 8.56 29.33
CA LYS A 214 -18.99 7.43 29.51
C LYS A 214 -18.17 6.15 29.39
N THR A 215 -17.82 5.59 30.55
CA THR A 215 -17.23 4.27 30.69
C THR A 215 -18.19 3.20 30.17
N ASP A 216 -18.28 3.05 28.86
CA ASP A 216 -18.61 1.75 28.29
C ASP A 216 -17.56 0.76 28.79
N PRO A 217 -17.96 -0.43 29.28
CA PRO A 217 -17.02 -1.42 29.74
C PRO A 217 -16.06 -1.72 28.59
N ALA A 218 -14.78 -1.39 28.80
CA ALA A 218 -13.76 -1.55 27.78
C ALA A 218 -13.86 -2.97 27.22
N PRO A 219 -14.07 -3.16 25.90
CA PRO A 219 -14.17 -4.50 25.33
C PRO A 219 -12.91 -5.26 25.75
N LYS A 220 -13.11 -6.42 26.40
CA LYS A 220 -12.02 -7.23 26.98
C LYS A 220 -10.90 -7.34 25.94
N ARG A 221 -9.77 -6.67 26.18
CA ARG A 221 -8.58 -6.77 25.33
C ARG A 221 -8.19 -8.25 25.28
N ARG A 222 -8.51 -8.91 24.18
CA ARG A 222 -8.10 -10.30 23.95
C ARG A 222 -6.58 -10.32 23.99
N LYS A 223 -6.00 -11.19 24.83
CA LYS A 223 -4.55 -11.38 24.86
C LYS A 223 -4.12 -11.82 23.46
N PRO A 224 -3.08 -11.21 22.86
CA PRO A 224 -2.59 -11.66 21.57
C PRO A 224 -2.16 -13.12 21.68
N ILE A 225 -2.58 -13.93 20.72
CA ILE A 225 -2.36 -15.38 20.71
C ILE A 225 -1.12 -15.70 19.87
N ALA A 226 -0.80 -14.86 18.89
CA ALA A 226 0.24 -15.13 17.90
C ALA A 226 1.35 -14.06 17.88
N THR A 227 2.57 -14.52 17.59
CA THR A 227 3.78 -13.69 17.47
C THR A 227 3.88 -13.09 16.07
N LEU A 228 4.34 -11.84 15.98
CA LEU A 228 4.55 -11.14 14.70
C LEU A 228 5.74 -11.71 13.89
N GLN A 229 6.59 -12.51 14.54
CA GLN A 229 7.82 -13.06 13.98
C GLN A 229 7.58 -14.05 12.84
N ILE A 230 6.62 -14.98 13.00
CA ILE A 230 6.36 -16.01 11.99
C ILE A 230 5.90 -15.36 10.67
N PRO A 231 4.91 -14.45 10.66
CA PRO A 231 4.57 -13.67 9.47
C PRO A 231 5.74 -12.90 8.87
N ASN A 232 6.57 -12.28 9.72
CA ASN A 232 7.72 -11.50 9.27
C ASN A 232 8.78 -12.37 8.57
N ILE A 233 9.10 -13.55 9.13
CA ILE A 233 10.03 -14.51 8.52
C ILE A 233 9.45 -15.03 7.21
N LEU A 234 8.17 -15.40 7.19
CA LEU A 234 7.49 -15.87 5.99
C LEU A 234 7.53 -14.81 4.87
N LEU A 235 7.24 -13.55 5.20
CA LEU A 235 7.31 -12.45 4.24
C LEU A 235 8.73 -12.30 3.67
N ASN A 236 9.74 -12.23 4.53
CA ASN A 236 11.13 -12.05 4.10
C ASN A 236 11.64 -13.24 3.27
N ALA A 237 11.29 -14.47 3.65
CA ALA A 237 11.63 -15.67 2.90
C ALA A 237 10.95 -15.69 1.52
N ALA A 238 9.67 -15.34 1.45
CA ALA A 238 8.96 -15.22 0.18
C ALA A 238 9.59 -14.16 -0.72
N LEU A 239 9.89 -12.98 -0.16
CA LEU A 239 10.55 -11.86 -0.86
C LEU A 239 11.94 -12.23 -1.41
N LEU A 240 12.71 -13.03 -0.67
CA LEU A 240 14.01 -13.54 -1.11
C LEU A 240 13.86 -14.56 -2.25
N ALA A 241 12.81 -15.38 -2.22
CA ALA A 241 12.57 -16.43 -3.21
C ALA A 241 11.96 -15.93 -4.53
N LEU A 242 11.22 -14.80 -4.51
CA LEU A 242 10.49 -14.28 -5.68
C LEU A 242 11.36 -14.14 -6.95
N PRO A 243 12.58 -13.56 -6.92
CA PRO A 243 13.38 -13.40 -8.13
C PRO A 243 13.82 -14.73 -8.73
N ALA A 244 14.25 -15.68 -7.89
CA ALA A 244 14.69 -17.00 -8.32
C ALA A 244 13.54 -17.86 -8.88
N LEU A 245 12.32 -17.64 -8.39
CA LEU A 245 11.13 -18.40 -8.78
C LEU A 245 10.28 -17.70 -9.83
N ARG A 246 10.73 -16.59 -10.42
CA ARG A 246 9.96 -15.76 -11.38
C ARG A 246 9.30 -16.55 -12.52
N SER A 247 9.98 -17.56 -13.05
CA SER A 247 9.50 -18.39 -14.16
C SER A 247 8.78 -19.67 -13.71
N ASN A 248 8.67 -19.90 -12.41
CA ASN A 248 8.04 -21.09 -11.84
C ASN A 248 6.53 -20.86 -11.63
N SER A 249 5.71 -21.91 -11.71
CA SER A 249 4.26 -21.84 -11.46
C SER A 249 3.90 -21.37 -10.04
N ILE A 250 4.81 -21.57 -9.07
CA ILE A 250 4.63 -21.12 -7.68
C ILE A 250 4.75 -19.59 -7.53
N PHE A 251 5.30 -18.88 -8.53
CA PHE A 251 5.52 -17.43 -8.46
C PHE A 251 4.27 -16.63 -8.07
N SER A 252 3.16 -16.88 -8.76
CA SER A 252 1.90 -16.18 -8.53
C SER A 252 1.34 -16.51 -7.13
N LEU A 253 1.51 -17.75 -6.66
CA LEU A 253 1.12 -18.15 -5.31
C LEU A 253 1.95 -17.42 -4.25
N LEU A 254 3.27 -17.29 -4.44
CA LEU A 254 4.13 -16.54 -3.53
C LEU A 254 3.70 -15.07 -3.44
N ILE A 255 3.33 -14.45 -4.55
CA ILE A 255 2.80 -13.08 -4.54
C ILE A 255 1.52 -13.00 -3.71
N LEU A 256 0.58 -13.93 -3.90
CA LEU A 256 -0.64 -13.98 -3.10
C LEU A 256 -0.35 -14.17 -1.61
N VAL A 257 0.61 -15.03 -1.26
CA VAL A 257 1.08 -15.20 0.13
C VAL A 257 1.64 -13.90 0.68
N THR A 258 2.48 -13.16 -0.06
CA THR A 258 2.99 -11.86 0.41
C THR A 258 1.85 -10.89 0.69
N ARG A 259 0.85 -10.80 -0.20
CA ARG A 259 -0.33 -9.93 -0.02
C ARG A 259 -1.17 -10.35 1.19
N ALA A 260 -1.42 -11.65 1.36
CA ALA A 260 -2.16 -12.16 2.50
C ALA A 260 -1.44 -11.87 3.83
N VAL A 261 -0.11 -12.03 3.87
CA VAL A 261 0.69 -11.72 5.06
C VAL A 261 0.58 -10.24 5.42
N LEU A 262 0.59 -9.31 4.44
CA LEU A 262 0.48 -7.87 4.69
C LEU A 262 -0.81 -7.46 5.42
N LEU A 263 -1.86 -8.30 5.44
CA LEU A 263 -3.11 -8.04 6.17
C LEU A 263 -3.05 -8.40 7.65
N LEU A 264 -2.10 -9.24 8.06
CA LEU A 264 -2.01 -9.78 9.42
C LEU A 264 -1.85 -8.72 10.53
N PRO A 265 -1.20 -7.56 10.34
CA PRO A 265 -1.09 -6.55 11.40
C PRO A 265 -2.45 -6.02 11.87
N TYR A 266 -3.47 -6.07 11.01
CA TYR A 266 -4.83 -5.64 11.34
C TYR A 266 -5.64 -6.68 12.12
N SER A 267 -5.17 -7.93 12.17
CA SER A 267 -5.84 -8.99 12.92
C SER A 267 -5.71 -8.77 14.43
N SER A 268 -6.81 -8.94 15.16
CA SER A 268 -6.84 -8.76 16.63
C SER A 268 -6.03 -9.82 17.40
N THR A 269 -5.58 -10.87 16.72
CA THR A 269 -4.85 -12.00 17.30
C THR A 269 -3.33 -11.77 17.35
N MET A 270 -2.80 -10.80 16.58
CA MET A 270 -1.37 -10.50 16.50
C MET A 270 -0.90 -9.55 17.60
N SER A 271 0.23 -9.88 18.22
CA SER A 271 0.95 -8.95 19.09
C SER A 271 1.62 -7.86 18.26
N LEU A 272 1.32 -6.59 18.56
CA LEU A 272 1.98 -5.42 17.97
C LEU A 272 2.74 -4.63 19.05
N ARG A 273 3.39 -5.33 19.98
CA ARG A 273 4.21 -4.70 21.02
C ARG A 273 5.52 -4.22 20.41
N ASP A 274 6.07 -3.12 20.92
CA ASP A 274 7.30 -2.54 20.37
C ASP A 274 8.47 -3.53 20.40
N ALA A 275 8.59 -4.35 21.45
CA ALA A 275 9.60 -5.41 21.53
C ALA A 275 9.49 -6.44 20.39
N ASP A 276 8.27 -6.77 19.95
CA ASP A 276 8.06 -7.70 18.83
C ASP A 276 8.35 -7.03 17.49
N VAL A 277 8.06 -5.73 17.36
CA VAL A 277 8.37 -4.92 16.18
C VAL A 277 9.88 -4.77 16.00
N VAL A 278 10.62 -4.46 17.08
CA VAL A 278 12.09 -4.37 17.04
C VAL A 278 12.71 -5.68 16.56
N LYS A 279 12.25 -6.82 17.07
CA LYS A 279 12.71 -8.14 16.59
C LYS A 279 12.41 -8.33 15.09
N CYS A 280 11.25 -7.90 14.60
CA CYS A 280 10.90 -7.97 13.16
C CYS A 280 11.84 -7.10 12.31
N ILE A 281 12.21 -5.91 12.80
CA ILE A 281 13.19 -5.03 12.16
C ILE A 281 14.54 -5.75 12.07
N THR A 282 15.03 -6.34 13.18
CA THR A 282 16.29 -7.07 13.20
C THR A 282 16.30 -8.24 12.21
N VAL A 283 15.25 -9.05 12.19
CA VAL A 283 15.12 -10.18 11.25
C VAL A 283 15.12 -9.68 9.80
N SER A 284 14.31 -8.66 9.50
CA SER A 284 14.22 -8.12 8.13
C SER A 284 15.54 -7.48 7.68
N GLY A 285 16.27 -6.84 8.60
CA GLY A 285 17.62 -6.35 8.35
C GLY A 285 18.61 -7.47 8.01
N GLY A 286 18.54 -8.60 8.73
CA GLY A 286 19.33 -9.79 8.42
C GLY A 286 19.05 -10.35 7.02
N PHE A 287 17.77 -10.44 6.62
CA PHE A 287 17.38 -10.84 5.27
C PHE A 287 17.81 -9.84 4.19
N ALA A 288 17.73 -8.54 4.46
CA ALA A 288 18.22 -7.51 3.53
C ALA A 288 19.73 -7.64 3.29
N VAL A 289 20.51 -7.88 4.35
CA VAL A 289 21.96 -8.12 4.24
C VAL A 289 22.24 -9.43 3.48
N ALA A 290 21.52 -10.51 3.79
CA ALA A 290 21.66 -11.78 3.07
C ALA A 290 21.35 -11.61 1.58
N ASN A 291 20.28 -10.88 1.24
CA ASN A 291 19.92 -10.61 -0.15
C ASN A 291 21.00 -9.79 -0.87
N ALA A 292 21.50 -8.73 -0.22
CA ALA A 292 22.59 -7.92 -0.78
C ALA A 292 23.86 -8.74 -1.01
N ALA A 293 24.16 -9.70 -0.13
CA ALA A 293 25.28 -10.62 -0.29
C ALA A 293 25.07 -11.60 -1.45
N MET A 294 23.87 -12.18 -1.57
CA MET A 294 23.51 -13.10 -2.66
C MET A 294 23.57 -12.42 -4.03
N MET A 295 23.12 -11.18 -4.12
CA MET A 295 23.07 -10.42 -5.37
C MET A 295 24.31 -9.52 -5.58
N ARG A 296 25.37 -9.67 -4.79
CA ARG A 296 26.53 -8.75 -4.79
C ARG A 296 27.21 -8.60 -6.16
N LYS A 297 27.16 -9.64 -7.01
CA LYS A 297 27.75 -9.62 -8.36
C LYS A 297 26.93 -8.79 -9.35
N ASP A 298 25.62 -8.69 -9.11
CA ASP A 298 24.66 -8.03 -10.00
C ASP A 298 24.19 -6.66 -9.45
N LEU A 299 24.47 -6.39 -8.17
CA LEU A 299 24.15 -5.13 -7.50
C LEU A 299 25.32 -4.14 -7.60
N THR A 300 25.12 -3.13 -8.44
CA THR A 300 25.89 -1.88 -8.36
C THR A 300 25.02 -0.81 -7.71
N PHE A 301 25.57 -0.01 -6.80
CA PHE A 301 24.82 1.11 -6.19
C PHE A 301 24.24 2.05 -7.25
N GLY A 302 25.01 2.34 -8.31
CA GLY A 302 24.54 3.10 -9.46
C GLY A 302 23.39 2.43 -10.22
N GLY A 303 23.39 1.09 -10.33
CA GLY A 303 22.31 0.32 -10.94
C GLY A 303 21.02 0.34 -10.13
N VAL A 304 21.11 0.26 -8.80
CA VAL A 304 19.93 0.33 -7.90
C VAL A 304 19.26 1.70 -7.98
N PHE A 305 20.00 2.79 -7.84
CA PHE A 305 19.39 4.12 -8.00
C PHE A 305 19.03 4.42 -9.45
N GLY A 306 19.80 3.88 -10.40
CA GLY A 306 19.56 4.00 -11.83
C GLY A 306 18.23 3.36 -12.26
N SER A 307 17.79 2.27 -11.64
CA SER A 307 16.52 1.60 -11.99
C SER A 307 15.29 2.45 -11.65
N LEU A 308 15.35 3.33 -10.64
CA LEU A 308 14.28 4.31 -10.39
C LEU A 308 14.09 5.31 -11.53
N ARG A 309 15.17 5.61 -12.29
CA ARG A 309 15.12 6.56 -13.40
C ARG A 309 14.94 5.86 -14.75
N ASN A 310 15.67 4.78 -14.98
CA ASN A 310 15.81 4.13 -16.27
C ASN A 310 15.11 2.76 -16.35
N GLY A 311 14.65 2.21 -15.22
CA GLY A 311 13.95 0.92 -15.17
C GLY A 311 12.54 0.98 -15.77
N GLY A 312 11.91 -0.19 -15.79
CA GLY A 312 10.52 -0.37 -16.23
C GLY A 312 9.53 0.45 -15.39
N TYR A 313 8.35 0.71 -15.94
CA TYR A 313 7.33 1.47 -15.23
C TYR A 313 6.77 0.73 -14.02
N ALA A 314 6.78 -0.61 -14.01
CA ALA A 314 6.37 -1.41 -12.85
C ALA A 314 7.29 -1.18 -11.64
N VAL A 315 8.61 -1.30 -11.82
CA VAL A 315 9.57 -1.05 -10.73
C VAL A 315 9.53 0.41 -10.28
N LYS A 316 9.34 1.37 -11.20
CA LYS A 316 9.22 2.79 -10.85
C LYS A 316 8.02 3.06 -9.94
N ALA A 317 6.89 2.41 -10.21
CA ALA A 317 5.70 2.55 -9.37
C ALA A 317 5.96 2.14 -7.91
N LEU A 318 6.62 1.00 -7.66
CA LEU A 318 6.94 0.51 -6.31
C LEU A 318 8.15 1.22 -5.69
N GLY A 319 9.18 1.49 -6.48
CA GLY A 319 10.41 2.14 -6.01
C GLY A 319 10.15 3.57 -5.54
N TRP A 320 9.38 4.36 -6.31
CA TRP A 320 8.97 5.69 -5.86
C TRP A 320 8.02 5.65 -4.66
N ASP A 321 7.17 4.64 -4.53
CA ASP A 321 6.36 4.44 -3.32
C ASP A 321 7.25 4.21 -2.08
N ALA A 322 8.31 3.41 -2.19
CA ALA A 322 9.26 3.22 -1.11
C ALA A 322 9.96 4.54 -0.70
N VAL A 323 10.40 5.33 -1.70
CA VAL A 323 11.02 6.65 -1.47
C VAL A 323 10.05 7.60 -0.79
N LEU A 324 8.81 7.70 -1.28
CA LEU A 324 7.79 8.56 -0.69
C LEU A 324 7.37 8.07 0.70
N GLY A 325 7.35 6.75 0.93
CA GLY A 325 7.17 6.16 2.25
C GLY A 325 8.24 6.62 3.23
N LEU A 326 9.52 6.66 2.80
CA LEU A 326 10.60 7.22 3.62
C LEU A 326 10.39 8.71 3.90
N VAL A 327 9.97 9.50 2.89
CA VAL A 327 9.65 10.93 3.08
C VAL A 327 8.55 11.11 4.12
N VAL A 328 7.49 10.30 4.08
CA VAL A 328 6.41 10.33 5.08
C VAL A 328 6.94 10.02 6.48
N TYR A 329 7.84 9.03 6.60
CA TYR A 329 8.48 8.69 7.87
C TYR A 329 9.32 9.85 8.42
N LEU A 330 10.11 10.52 7.58
CA LEU A 330 10.91 11.67 7.99
C LEU A 330 10.03 12.85 8.44
N ILE A 331 8.94 13.13 7.72
CA ILE A 331 7.97 14.17 8.10
C ILE A 331 7.32 13.84 9.46
N LEU A 332 6.97 12.57 9.67
CA LEU A 332 6.42 12.09 10.94
C LEU A 332 7.41 12.28 12.11
N GLY A 333 8.70 11.99 11.87
CA GLY A 333 9.76 12.21 12.87
C GLY A 333 9.99 13.68 13.21
N TRP A 334 9.90 14.58 12.23
CA TRP A 334 10.07 16.01 12.42
C TRP A 334 8.87 16.69 13.11
N GLY A 335 7.65 16.21 12.84
CA GLY A 335 6.42 16.90 13.22
C GLY A 335 5.92 16.74 14.65
N GLY A 336 6.54 15.88 15.47
CA GLY A 336 6.04 15.56 16.82
C GLY A 336 4.74 14.74 16.76
N GLY A 337 4.86 13.45 17.11
CA GLY A 337 3.93 12.40 16.71
C GLY A 337 2.47 12.53 17.19
N VAL A 338 1.56 12.21 16.28
CA VAL A 338 0.21 11.71 16.57
C VAL A 338 0.23 10.24 16.98
#